data_AF-A0A8S3YT23-F1
#
_entry.id   AF-A0A8S3YT23-F1
#
_cell.length_a   1.000
_cell.length_b   1.000
_cell.length_c   1.000
_cell.angle_alpha   90.00
_cell.angle_beta   90.00
_cell.angle_gamma   90.00
#
_symmetry.space_group_name_H-M   'P 1'
#
loop_
_entity.id
_entity.type
_entity.pdbx_description
1 polymer ?
#
loop_
_entity_poly.entity_id
_entity_poly.type
_entity_poly.pdbx_seq_one_letter_code
_entity_poly.pdbx_strand_id
1 'polypeptide(L)'
;ESSEGAVGRAYVGGVCFAKAKCAIVIPQRNGVTRELHELGHNLGLLHDPRTPNCTWPYGFMGWQDTTDFKDCYRPLLLSSLA
;
A
#
# COMPACT_ATOMS: atom_id res chain seq x y z
N GLU A 1 -11.62 -4.89 -9.21
CA GLU A 1 -10.60 -4.69 -10.28
C GLU A 1 -10.13 -6.06 -10.74
N SER A 2 -9.98 -6.25 -12.05
CA SER A 2 -9.49 -7.52 -12.63
C SER A 2 -8.05 -7.77 -12.15
N SER A 3 -7.75 -9.03 -11.81
CA SER A 3 -6.45 -9.46 -11.26
C SER A 3 -5.37 -9.72 -12.31
N GLU A 4 -5.62 -9.39 -13.58
CA GLU A 4 -4.62 -9.55 -14.64
C GLU A 4 -3.49 -8.53 -14.45
N GLY A 5 -2.31 -9.01 -14.08
CA GLY A 5 -1.11 -8.19 -13.88
C GLY A 5 -0.81 -7.78 -12.44
N ALA A 6 -1.59 -8.24 -11.45
CA ALA A 6 -1.31 -7.94 -10.04
C ALA A 6 0.00 -8.62 -9.60
N VAL A 7 0.93 -7.83 -9.04
CA VAL A 7 2.19 -8.31 -8.45
C VAL A 7 2.10 -8.49 -6.93
N GLY A 8 0.98 -8.12 -6.34
CA GLY A 8 0.67 -8.27 -4.92
C GLY A 8 -0.81 -8.13 -4.64
N ARG A 9 -1.21 -8.48 -3.41
CA ARG A 9 -2.56 -8.29 -2.89
C ARG A 9 -2.57 -8.24 -1.37
N ALA A 10 -3.33 -7.30 -0.81
CA ALA A 10 -3.62 -7.20 0.61
C ALA A 10 -5.07 -6.81 0.89
N TYR A 11 -5.51 -7.07 2.12
CA TYR A 11 -6.73 -6.45 2.65
C TYR A 11 -6.47 -4.98 2.97
N VAL A 12 -7.41 -4.09 2.66
CA VAL A 12 -7.32 -2.67 3.05
C VAL A 12 -7.70 -2.52 4.53
N GLY A 13 -6.83 -1.91 5.34
CA GLY A 13 -7.07 -1.67 6.77
C GLY A 13 -7.10 -2.93 7.63
N GLY A 14 -6.46 -4.02 7.16
CA GLY A 14 -6.46 -5.32 7.82
C GLY A 14 -5.50 -5.48 9.00
N VAL A 15 -4.60 -4.52 9.26
CA VAL A 15 -3.45 -4.68 10.17
C VAL A 15 -3.80 -5.11 11.60
N CYS A 16 -4.96 -4.68 12.11
CA CYS A 16 -5.44 -5.00 13.46
C CYS A 16 -6.41 -6.20 13.49
N PHE A 17 -6.75 -6.79 12.35
CA PHE A 17 -7.71 -7.88 12.25
C PHE A 17 -6.98 -9.22 12.03
N ALA A 18 -7.11 -10.15 12.98
CA ALA A 18 -6.37 -11.42 12.98
C ALA A 18 -6.45 -12.22 11.67
N LYS A 19 -7.58 -12.14 10.95
CA LYS A 19 -7.81 -12.84 9.68
C LYS A 19 -7.45 -12.03 8.42
N ALA A 20 -7.11 -10.75 8.58
CA ALA A 20 -6.85 -9.82 7.48
C ALA A 20 -5.50 -9.09 7.58
N LYS A 21 -4.71 -9.35 8.63
CA LYS A 21 -3.31 -8.90 8.83
C LYS A 21 -2.35 -9.64 7.85
N CYS A 22 -2.63 -9.60 6.56
CA CYS A 22 -1.80 -10.29 5.58
C CYS A 22 -1.76 -9.60 4.22
N ALA A 23 -0.64 -9.85 3.54
CA ALA A 23 -0.35 -9.46 2.17
C ALA A 23 0.32 -10.65 1.47
N ILE A 24 0.10 -10.78 0.17
CA ILE A 24 0.79 -11.75 -0.69
C ILE A 24 1.45 -10.95 -1.80
N VAL A 25 2.73 -11.21 -2.08
CA VAL A 25 3.48 -10.54 -3.14
C VAL A 25 4.19 -11.57 -4.01
N ILE A 26 4.36 -11.23 -5.30
CA ILE A 26 5.32 -11.91 -6.17
C ILE A 26 6.70 -11.36 -5.77
N PRO A 27 7.62 -12.21 -5.26
CA PRO A 27 8.90 -11.75 -4.74
C PRO A 27 9.70 -10.98 -5.78
N GLN A 28 10.33 -9.88 -5.35
CA GLN A 28 11.39 -9.24 -6.12
C GLN A 28 12.75 -9.78 -5.68
N ARG A 29 13.64 -10.01 -6.66
CA ARG A 29 14.99 -10.53 -6.37
C ARG A 29 15.79 -9.56 -5.50
N ASN A 30 15.60 -8.26 -5.73
CA ASN A 30 16.14 -7.15 -4.95
C ASN A 30 15.04 -6.08 -4.86
N GLY A 31 14.79 -5.53 -3.66
CA GLY A 31 13.76 -4.51 -3.44
C GLY A 31 12.73 -4.94 -2.40
N VAL A 32 11.96 -3.96 -1.92
CA VAL A 32 10.87 -4.15 -0.93
C VAL A 32 9.61 -3.37 -1.33
N THR A 33 9.53 -2.87 -2.56
CA THR A 33 8.51 -1.91 -2.98
C THR A 33 7.13 -2.55 -3.05
N ARG A 34 7.04 -3.81 -3.49
CA ARG A 34 5.78 -4.57 -3.49
C ARG A 34 5.32 -4.88 -2.08
N GLU A 35 6.23 -5.33 -1.21
CA GLU A 35 5.95 -5.59 0.19
C GLU A 35 5.48 -4.31 0.91
N LEU A 36 6.14 -3.19 0.63
CA LEU A 36 5.78 -1.87 1.14
C LEU A 36 4.40 -1.41 0.63
N HIS A 37 4.11 -1.59 -0.65
CA HIS A 37 2.83 -1.26 -1.27
C HIS A 37 1.68 -2.02 -0.63
N GLU A 38 1.82 -3.35 -0.51
CA GLU A 38 0.78 -4.19 0.09
C GLU A 38 0.66 -3.98 1.60
N LEU A 39 1.76 -3.69 2.30
CA LEU A 39 1.69 -3.26 3.70
C LEU A 39 0.94 -1.92 3.82
N GLY A 40 1.14 -1.00 2.90
CA GLY A 40 0.40 0.25 2.81
C GLY A 40 -1.11 0.03 2.73
N HIS A 41 -1.56 -0.89 1.86
CA HIS A 41 -2.95 -1.33 1.85
C HIS A 41 -3.39 -1.89 3.20
N ASN A 42 -2.61 -2.76 3.82
CA ASN A 42 -2.96 -3.33 5.13
C ASN A 42 -3.11 -2.29 6.24
N LEU A 43 -2.38 -1.18 6.13
CA LEU A 43 -2.47 0.02 6.98
C LEU A 43 -3.56 1.01 6.52
N GLY A 44 -4.38 0.66 5.54
CA GLY A 44 -5.55 1.44 5.12
C GLY A 44 -5.33 2.40 3.96
N LEU A 45 -4.13 2.45 3.37
CA LEU A 45 -3.88 3.28 2.19
C LEU A 45 -4.57 2.69 0.95
N LEU A 46 -4.99 3.56 0.03
CA LEU A 46 -5.47 3.19 -1.29
C LEU A 46 -4.39 3.52 -2.32
N HIS A 47 -4.54 3.02 -3.55
CA HIS A 47 -3.66 3.45 -4.65
C HIS A 47 -3.69 4.98 -4.79
N ASP A 48 -2.58 5.60 -5.16
CA ASP A 48 -2.61 6.98 -5.63
C ASP A 48 -3.36 7.06 -6.98
N PRO A 49 -4.24 8.05 -7.21
CA PRO A 49 -4.56 9.21 -6.36
C PRO A 49 -5.83 9.03 -5.50
N ARG A 50 -6.28 7.80 -5.25
CA ARG A 50 -7.47 7.52 -4.45
C ARG A 50 -7.24 7.80 -2.97
N THR A 51 -5.99 7.78 -2.50
CA THR A 51 -5.66 8.27 -1.17
C THR A 51 -5.88 9.80 -1.11
N PRO A 52 -6.65 10.32 -0.14
CA PRO A 52 -6.97 11.75 -0.05
C PRO A 52 -5.72 12.63 -0.09
N ASN A 53 -5.75 13.68 -0.92
CA ASN A 53 -4.66 14.64 -1.11
C ASN A 53 -3.34 14.06 -1.68
N CYS A 54 -3.32 12.80 -2.12
CA CYS A 54 -2.17 12.23 -2.82
C CYS A 54 -2.31 12.44 -4.33
N THR A 55 -1.84 13.59 -4.81
CA THR A 55 -1.76 13.90 -6.24
C THR A 55 -0.37 13.62 -6.80
N TRP A 56 -0.21 13.75 -8.11
CA TRP A 56 1.07 13.55 -8.78
C TRP A 56 2.14 14.54 -8.26
N PRO A 57 3.42 14.14 -8.11
CA PRO A 57 3.98 12.81 -8.38
C PRO A 57 3.55 11.78 -7.33
N TYR A 58 3.25 10.56 -7.76
CA TYR A 58 2.82 9.46 -6.88
C TYR A 58 3.96 8.92 -6.03
N GLY A 59 3.62 8.31 -4.89
CA GLY A 59 4.58 7.60 -4.04
C GLY A 59 4.51 6.10 -4.24
N PHE A 60 4.91 5.36 -3.20
CA PHE A 60 4.91 3.89 -3.23
C PHE A 60 3.51 3.27 -3.35
N MET A 61 2.43 4.03 -3.13
CA MET A 61 1.05 3.59 -3.41
C MET A 61 0.63 3.83 -4.87
N GLY A 62 1.50 4.41 -5.69
CA GLY A 62 1.30 4.52 -7.13
C GLY A 62 1.65 3.22 -7.87
N TRP A 63 1.53 3.27 -9.20
CA TRP A 63 1.87 2.16 -10.09
C TRP A 63 3.38 2.04 -10.38
N GLN A 64 4.19 2.89 -9.75
CA GLN A 64 5.63 2.99 -9.97
C GLN A 64 6.37 2.19 -8.91
N ASP A 65 7.46 1.54 -9.32
CA ASP A 65 8.34 0.80 -8.43
C ASP A 65 9.24 1.79 -7.65
N THR A 66 8.70 2.37 -6.58
CA THR A 66 9.37 3.37 -5.74
C THR A 66 9.13 3.11 -4.26
N THR A 67 10.04 3.57 -3.40
CA THR A 67 9.90 3.62 -1.94
C THR A 67 9.49 5.00 -1.43
N ASP A 68 9.11 5.93 -2.32
CA ASP A 68 8.81 7.31 -1.97
C ASP A 68 7.57 7.41 -1.09
N PHE A 69 7.80 7.78 0.17
CA PHE A 69 6.74 8.08 1.12
C PHE A 69 6.21 9.50 0.89
N LYS A 70 4.89 9.68 0.90
CA LYS A 70 4.24 10.98 0.75
C LYS A 70 3.60 11.44 2.05
N ASP A 71 3.67 12.73 2.32
CA ASP A 71 3.05 13.32 3.51
C ASP A 71 1.52 13.11 3.55
N CYS A 72 0.87 12.99 2.40
CA CYS A 72 -0.56 12.70 2.30
C CYS A 72 -0.94 11.32 2.87
N TYR A 73 0.00 10.39 3.05
CA TYR A 73 -0.24 9.09 3.72
C TYR A 73 -0.32 9.24 5.25
N ARG A 74 0.31 10.27 5.82
CA ARG A 74 0.50 10.43 7.27
C ARG A 74 -0.79 10.34 8.07
N PRO A 75 -1.91 11.02 7.72
CA PRO A 75 -3.12 10.98 8.55
C PRO A 75 -3.71 9.57 8.68
N LEU A 76 -3.72 8.80 7.60
CA LEU A 76 -4.22 7.42 7.60
C LEU A 76 -3.29 6.49 8.39
N LEU A 77 -1.99 6.63 8.22
CA LEU A 77 -1.03 5.81 8.95
C LEU A 77 -1.07 6.08 10.45
N LEU A 78 -1.23 7.34 10.86
CA LEU A 78 -1.42 7.67 12.28
C LEU A 78 -2.71 7.06 12.85
N SER A 79 -3.79 6.98 12.07
CA SER A 79 -5.02 6.32 12.53
C SER A 79 -4.86 4.81 12.77
N SER A 80 -3.84 4.18 12.17
CA SER A 80 -3.55 2.74 12.37
C SER A 80 -2.72 2.45 13.62
N LEU A 81 -2.24 3.48 14.33
CA LEU A 81 -1.45 3.35 15.57
C LEU A 81 -2.29 3.45 16.85
N ALA A 82 -3.58 3.79 16.73
CA ALA A 82 -4.53 3.94 17.82
C ALA A 82 -5.37 2.67 18.00
#